data_AF-A0A016TMC0-F1
#
_entry.id   AF-A0A016TMC0-F1
#
_cell.length_a   1.000
_cell.length_b   1.000
_cell.length_c   1.000
_cell.angle_alpha   90.00
_cell.angle_beta   90.00
_cell.angle_gamma   90.00
#
_symmetry.space_group_name_H-M   'P 1'
#
loop_
_entity.id
_entity.type
_entity.pdbx_description
1 polymer ?
#
loop_
_entity_poly.entity_id
_entity_poly.type
_entity_poly.pdbx_seq_one_letter_code
_entity_poly.pdbx_strand_id
1 'polypeptide(L)'
;MLDEVDVVTHIELITDAIKSLEQKLGLFARSLEERIDSTIQRLEMRMRAYNQVLDTLLDRSKPRSNCMFWTDEDNRDATGSYHRYADAIARAMQANVMGQCTRCLNARDAADSGVRCIMCR
;
A
#
# COMPACT_ATOMS: atom_id res chain seq x y z
N MET A 1 71.87 -14.54 25.82
CA MET A 1 71.77 -14.88 24.38
C MET A 1 70.57 -15.79 24.29
N LEU A 2 69.47 -15.33 23.72
CA LEU A 2 68.29 -16.19 23.50
C LEU A 2 68.74 -17.33 22.59
N ASP A 3 68.44 -18.57 22.99
CA ASP A 3 68.77 -19.76 22.20
C ASP A 3 67.96 -19.72 20.90
N GLU A 4 68.58 -20.07 19.78
CA GLU A 4 67.98 -20.01 18.44
C GLU A 4 66.68 -20.85 18.38
N VAL A 5 66.63 -21.91 19.19
CA VAL A 5 65.47 -22.78 19.39
C VAL A 5 64.28 -22.06 20.06
N ASP A 6 64.54 -21.12 20.98
CA ASP A 6 63.51 -20.35 21.68
C ASP A 6 62.83 -19.33 20.75
N VAL A 7 63.60 -18.79 19.80
CA VAL A 7 63.07 -17.89 18.75
C VAL A 7 62.18 -18.65 17.77
N VAL A 8 62.60 -19.86 17.33
CA VAL A 8 61.82 -20.68 16.39
C VAL A 8 60.47 -21.09 16.99
N THR A 9 60.46 -21.57 18.24
CA THR A 9 59.21 -21.96 18.92
C THR A 9 58.25 -20.79 19.10
N HIS A 10 58.75 -19.58 19.38
CA HIS A 10 57.90 -18.38 19.47
C HIS A 10 57.31 -17.99 18.10
N ILE A 11 58.07 -18.13 17.01
CA ILE A 11 57.59 -17.87 15.66
C ILE A 11 56.46 -18.85 15.28
N GLU A 12 56.58 -20.13 15.64
CA GLU A 12 55.52 -21.13 15.41
C GLU A 12 54.23 -20.78 16.15
N LEU A 13 54.33 -20.43 17.44
CA LEU A 13 53.17 -20.03 18.25
C LEU A 13 52.46 -18.79 17.68
N ILE A 14 53.22 -17.79 17.23
CA ILE A 14 52.67 -16.59 16.60
C ILE A 14 51.98 -16.95 15.28
N THR A 15 52.59 -17.83 14.49
CA THR A 15 52.03 -18.28 13.21
C THR A 15 50.69 -18.99 13.41
N ASP A 16 50.59 -19.84 14.43
CA ASP A 16 49.34 -20.54 14.75
C ASP A 16 48.28 -19.59 15.30
N ALA A 17 48.67 -18.59 16.10
CA ALA A 17 47.77 -17.55 16.56
C ALA A 17 47.19 -16.71 15.40
N ILE A 18 48.02 -16.36 14.41
CA ILE A 18 47.59 -15.65 13.20
C ILE A 18 46.59 -16.49 12.41
N LYS A 19 46.88 -17.77 12.15
CA LYS A 19 45.96 -18.69 11.46
C LYS A 19 44.62 -18.80 12.20
N SER A 20 44.65 -18.88 13.53
CA SER A 20 43.44 -18.93 14.36
C SER A 20 42.62 -17.64 14.23
N LEU A 21 43.28 -16.48 14.21
CA LEU A 21 42.62 -15.18 14.01
C LEU A 21 42.00 -15.06 12.61
N GLU A 22 42.69 -15.48 11.57
CA GLU A 22 42.17 -15.49 10.19
C GLU A 22 40.91 -16.36 10.07
N GLN A 23 40.92 -17.55 10.69
CA GLN A 23 39.74 -18.42 10.73
C GLN A 23 38.56 -17.76 11.45
N LYS A 24 38.81 -17.14 12.61
CA LYS A 24 37.77 -16.42 13.36
C LYS A 24 37.22 -15.23 12.59
N LEU A 25 38.08 -14.47 11.89
CA LEU A 25 37.66 -13.38 11.02
C LEU A 25 36.79 -13.89 9.86
N GLY A 26 37.16 -15.00 9.23
CA GLY A 26 36.35 -15.61 8.17
C GLY A 26 34.98 -16.11 8.66
N LEU A 27 34.92 -16.67 9.88
CA LEU A 27 33.64 -17.03 10.51
C LEU A 27 32.78 -15.81 10.85
N PHE A 28 33.40 -14.77 11.38
CA PHE A 28 32.72 -13.52 11.70
C PHE A 28 32.17 -12.83 10.45
N ALA A 29 32.95 -12.77 9.37
CA ALA A 29 32.53 -12.20 8.10
C ALA A 29 31.28 -12.92 7.54
N ARG A 30 31.31 -14.25 7.49
CA ARG A 30 30.15 -15.05 7.04
C ARG A 30 28.92 -14.84 7.93
N SER A 31 29.09 -14.83 9.25
CA SER A 31 27.98 -14.57 10.16
C SER A 31 27.39 -13.18 9.97
N LEU A 32 28.24 -12.19 9.67
CA LEU A 32 27.79 -10.83 9.41
C LEU A 32 27.03 -10.74 8.08
N GLU A 33 27.53 -11.39 7.01
CA GLU A 33 26.86 -11.49 5.71
C GLU A 33 25.46 -12.10 5.85
N GLU A 34 25.34 -13.24 6.54
CA GLU A 34 24.05 -13.90 6.79
C GLU A 34 23.05 -12.98 7.52
N ARG A 35 23.53 -12.22 8.51
CA ARG A 35 22.71 -11.27 9.28
C ARG A 35 22.28 -10.07 8.43
N ILE A 36 23.16 -9.58 7.56
CA ILE A 36 22.86 -8.50 6.63
C ILE A 36 21.78 -8.96 5.65
N ASP A 37 21.97 -10.11 5.01
CA ASP A 37 21.01 -10.68 4.05
C ASP A 37 19.64 -10.91 4.68
N SER A 38 19.61 -11.51 5.88
CA SER A 38 18.36 -11.69 6.63
C SER A 38 17.67 -10.36 6.94
N THR A 39 18.45 -9.33 7.28
CA THR A 39 17.91 -7.99 7.57
C THR A 39 17.35 -7.34 6.31
N ILE A 40 18.06 -7.43 5.18
CA ILE A 40 17.60 -6.92 3.88
C ILE A 40 16.27 -7.58 3.49
N GLN A 41 16.20 -8.92 3.52
CA GLN A 41 14.98 -9.66 3.19
C GLN A 41 13.79 -9.24 4.07
N ARG A 42 14.02 -9.04 5.37
CA ARG A 42 12.99 -8.58 6.30
C ARG A 42 12.52 -7.16 5.99
N LEU A 43 13.44 -6.26 5.64
CA LEU A 43 13.10 -4.89 5.27
C LEU A 43 12.32 -4.83 3.96
N GLU A 44 12.74 -5.58 2.95
CA GLU A 44 12.02 -5.67 1.68
C GLU A 44 10.59 -6.21 1.85
N MET A 45 10.42 -7.24 2.68
CA MET A 45 9.09 -7.79 2.99
C MET A 45 8.20 -6.74 3.65
N ARG A 46 8.72 -5.99 4.63
CA ARG A 46 7.98 -4.91 5.28
C ARG A 46 7.64 -3.79 4.30
N MET A 47 8.57 -3.41 3.44
CA MET A 47 8.36 -2.36 2.44
C MET A 47 7.25 -2.74 1.45
N ARG A 48 7.23 -4.00 0.98
CA ARG A 48 6.12 -4.51 0.16
C ARG A 48 4.78 -4.47 0.88
N ALA A 49 4.74 -4.87 2.16
CA ALA A 49 3.53 -4.82 2.96
C ALA A 49 3.03 -3.37 3.16
N TYR A 50 3.92 -2.42 3.43
CA TYR A 50 3.55 -1.02 3.54
C TYR A 50 3.01 -0.46 2.23
N ASN A 51 3.64 -0.76 1.10
CA ASN A 51 3.13 -0.33 -0.21
C ASN A 51 1.71 -0.84 -0.46
N GLN A 52 1.42 -2.11 -0.18
CA GLN A 52 0.07 -2.67 -0.33
C GLN A 52 -0.97 -1.97 0.56
N VAL A 53 -0.60 -1.64 1.80
CA VAL A 53 -1.47 -0.91 2.72
C VAL A 53 -1.70 0.51 2.21
N LEU A 54 -0.66 1.19 1.74
CA LEU A 54 -0.75 2.54 1.19
C LEU A 54 -1.61 2.57 -0.08
N ASP A 55 -1.44 1.63 -1.00
CA ASP A 55 -2.28 1.49 -2.19
C ASP A 55 -3.75 1.30 -1.81
N THR A 56 -4.02 0.45 -0.83
CA THR A 56 -5.38 0.24 -0.31
C THR A 56 -5.96 1.51 0.31
N LEU A 57 -5.16 2.27 1.06
CA LEU A 57 -5.59 3.53 1.65
C LEU A 57 -5.84 4.59 0.59
N LEU A 58 -5.00 4.69 -0.44
CA LEU A 58 -5.19 5.57 -1.58
C LEU A 58 -6.47 5.23 -2.33
N ASP A 59 -6.76 3.95 -2.55
CA ASP A 59 -8.00 3.53 -3.20
C ASP A 59 -9.24 3.84 -2.36
N ARG A 60 -9.15 3.71 -1.03
CA ARG A 60 -10.25 4.02 -0.11
C ARG A 60 -10.44 5.51 0.13
N SER A 61 -9.38 6.31 0.00
CA SER A 61 -9.43 7.76 0.19
C SER A 61 -9.85 8.51 -1.07
N LYS A 62 -9.92 7.83 -2.23
CA LYS A 62 -10.55 8.39 -3.43
C LYS A 62 -11.93 8.94 -3.05
N PRO A 63 -12.20 10.22 -3.36
CA PRO A 63 -13.50 10.81 -3.09
C PRO A 63 -14.53 9.98 -3.84
N ARG A 64 -15.49 9.43 -3.10
CA ARG A 64 -16.69 8.82 -3.68
C ARG A 64 -17.78 9.87 -3.59
N SER A 65 -18.42 10.22 -4.71
CA SER A 65 -19.65 11.00 -4.63
C SER A 65 -20.72 10.15 -3.90
N ASN A 66 -21.07 10.48 -2.64
CA ASN A 66 -22.23 9.82 -2.00
C ASN A 66 -23.56 10.28 -2.63
N CYS A 67 -23.50 11.21 -3.58
CA CYS A 67 -24.65 11.67 -4.32
C CYS A 67 -24.61 11.06 -5.71
N MET A 68 -25.60 10.19 -5.98
CA MET A 68 -25.83 9.53 -7.27
C MET A 68 -26.01 10.50 -8.46
N PHE A 69 -26.20 11.79 -8.16
CA PHE A 69 -26.37 12.87 -9.14
C PHE A 69 -25.07 13.62 -9.47
N TRP A 70 -23.93 13.25 -8.88
CA TRP A 70 -22.66 14.00 -8.97
C TRP A 70 -21.53 13.13 -9.50
N THR A 71 -20.68 13.74 -10.31
CA THR A 71 -19.37 13.18 -10.67
C THR A 71 -18.35 13.47 -9.57
N ASP A 72 -17.25 12.71 -9.54
CA ASP A 72 -16.16 12.94 -8.56
C ASP A 72 -15.55 14.35 -8.72
N GLU A 73 -15.62 14.95 -9.91
CA GLU A 73 -15.13 16.32 -10.18
C GLU A 73 -15.98 17.40 -9.51
N ASP A 74 -17.30 17.18 -9.42
CA ASP A 74 -18.21 18.10 -8.76
C ASP A 74 -18.09 18.06 -7.22
N ASN A 75 -17.40 17.06 -6.65
CA ASN A 75 -17.18 16.87 -5.19
C ASN A 75 -15.82 17.41 -4.71
N ARG A 76 -15.13 18.23 -5.52
CA ARG A 76 -13.76 18.72 -5.27
C ARG A 76 -13.58 19.56 -4.01
N ASP A 77 -14.65 20.16 -3.49
CA ASP A 77 -14.53 21.19 -2.45
C ASP A 77 -14.33 20.62 -1.04
N ALA A 78 -14.20 19.29 -0.89
CA ALA A 78 -13.86 18.54 0.33
C ALA A 78 -14.72 18.82 1.58
N THR A 79 -15.72 19.70 1.48
CA THR A 79 -16.56 20.14 2.59
C THR A 79 -17.72 19.20 2.83
N GLY A 80 -17.88 18.14 2.03
CA GLY A 80 -18.94 17.13 2.18
C GLY A 80 -20.35 17.73 2.23
N SER A 81 -20.48 18.96 1.74
CA SER A 81 -21.65 19.81 1.91
C SER A 81 -22.52 19.65 0.66
N TYR A 82 -23.42 18.67 0.74
CA TYR A 82 -24.38 18.33 -0.29
C TYR A 82 -25.45 19.42 -0.39
N HIS A 83 -25.19 20.53 -1.11
CA HIS A 83 -26.11 21.69 -1.08
C HIS A 83 -26.76 22.04 -2.42
N ARG A 84 -26.25 21.57 -3.57
CA ARG A 84 -26.83 21.93 -4.90
C ARG A 84 -28.21 21.30 -5.16
N TYR A 85 -28.53 20.17 -4.51
CA TYR A 85 -29.85 19.52 -4.56
C TYR A 85 -30.32 19.16 -3.14
N ALA A 86 -30.32 20.14 -2.24
CA ALA A 86 -30.70 19.93 -0.85
C ALA A 86 -32.17 19.45 -0.71
N ASP A 87 -33.06 19.96 -1.55
CA ASP A 87 -34.48 19.65 -1.50
C ASP A 87 -34.89 18.48 -2.44
N ALA A 88 -36.10 17.96 -2.22
CA ALA A 88 -36.61 16.83 -2.97
C ALA A 88 -36.97 17.18 -4.43
N ILE A 89 -37.32 18.45 -4.71
CA ILE A 89 -37.71 18.92 -6.04
C ILE A 89 -36.47 18.99 -6.93
N ALA A 90 -35.39 19.60 -6.43
CA ALA A 90 -34.12 19.69 -7.12
C ALA A 90 -33.56 18.28 -7.48
N ARG A 91 -33.67 17.31 -6.55
CA ARG A 91 -33.30 15.91 -6.81
C ARG A 91 -34.18 15.24 -7.86
N ALA A 92 -35.49 15.46 -7.82
CA ALA A 92 -36.42 14.89 -8.80
C ALA A 92 -36.21 15.48 -10.21
N MET A 93 -35.92 16.78 -10.31
CA MET A 93 -35.57 17.43 -11.57
C MET A 93 -34.28 16.86 -12.15
N GLN A 94 -33.24 16.71 -11.32
CA GLN A 94 -31.96 16.16 -11.76
C GLN A 94 -32.08 14.69 -12.20
N ALA A 95 -32.81 13.86 -11.46
CA ALA A 95 -33.12 12.49 -11.87
C ALA A 95 -33.82 12.47 -13.23
N ASN A 96 -34.73 13.41 -13.50
CA ASN A 96 -35.41 13.48 -14.80
C ASN A 96 -34.46 13.93 -15.93
N VAL A 97 -33.58 14.90 -15.68
CA VAL A 97 -32.54 15.33 -16.65
C VAL A 97 -31.59 14.18 -16.98
N MET A 98 -31.22 13.38 -15.99
CA MET A 98 -30.36 12.19 -16.16
C MET A 98 -31.11 10.98 -16.71
N GLY A 99 -32.41 11.10 -17.04
CA GLY A 99 -33.21 10.01 -17.57
C GLY A 99 -33.41 8.87 -16.57
N GLN A 100 -33.48 9.14 -15.27
CA GLN A 100 -33.61 8.15 -14.19
C GLN A 100 -35.04 8.12 -13.57
N CYS A 101 -35.45 7.03 -12.91
CA CYS A 101 -36.68 7.04 -12.08
C CYS A 101 -36.46 7.94 -10.86
N THR A 102 -37.37 8.88 -10.57
CA THR A 102 -37.25 9.77 -9.39
C THR A 102 -37.37 9.05 -8.04
N ARG A 103 -37.86 7.79 -8.02
CA ARG A 103 -38.06 7.00 -6.79
C ARG A 103 -36.99 5.92 -6.58
N CYS A 104 -36.50 5.28 -7.65
CA CYS A 104 -35.49 4.22 -7.57
C CYS A 104 -34.14 4.58 -8.21
N LEU A 105 -34.03 5.77 -8.82
CA LEU A 105 -32.83 6.37 -9.42
C LEU A 105 -32.11 5.55 -10.51
N ASN A 106 -32.68 4.41 -10.92
CA ASN A 106 -32.19 3.64 -12.06
C ASN A 106 -32.51 4.33 -13.40
N ALA A 107 -31.67 4.11 -14.42
CA ALA A 107 -31.89 4.59 -15.78
C ALA A 107 -33.25 4.15 -16.32
N ARG A 108 -33.93 5.03 -17.06
CA ARG A 108 -35.14 4.71 -17.82
C ARG A 108 -34.68 4.09 -19.13
N ASP A 109 -35.06 2.84 -19.38
CA ASP A 109 -34.74 2.16 -20.62
C ASP A 109 -35.20 3.01 -21.82
N ALA A 110 -34.29 3.25 -22.77
CA ALA A 110 -34.51 4.09 -23.94
C ALA A 110 -35.47 3.48 -24.98
N ALA A 111 -35.97 2.27 -24.73
CA ALA A 111 -36.96 1.59 -25.54
C ALA A 111 -38.33 1.69 -24.87
N ASP A 112 -39.10 2.68 -25.31
CA ASP A 112 -40.57 2.74 -25.37
C ASP A 112 -41.35 1.66 -24.59
N SER A 113 -41.34 1.73 -23.26
CA SER A 113 -42.11 0.82 -22.41
C SER A 113 -42.94 1.63 -21.43
N GLY A 114 -44.19 1.87 -21.82
CA GLY A 114 -45.19 2.46 -20.95
C GLY A 114 -45.48 1.58 -19.73
N VAL A 115 -44.62 1.65 -18.69
CA VAL A 115 -44.81 1.42 -17.23
C VAL A 115 -43.55 0.75 -16.60
N ARG A 116 -42.71 1.56 -15.93
CA ARG A 116 -42.51 1.73 -14.46
C ARG A 116 -41.60 0.72 -13.75
N CYS A 117 -40.61 1.28 -13.04
CA CYS A 117 -39.69 0.56 -12.15
C CYS A 117 -40.48 -0.27 -11.11
N ILE A 118 -40.07 -1.49 -10.78
CA ILE A 118 -40.86 -2.41 -9.94
C ILE A 118 -41.01 -1.94 -8.48
N MET A 119 -40.13 -1.04 -8.02
CA MET A 119 -40.26 -0.25 -6.78
C MET A 119 -40.99 1.10 -7.00
N CYS A 120 -41.04 1.59 -8.24
CA CYS A 120 -41.81 2.74 -8.75
C CYS A 120 -43.14 2.29 -9.45
N ARG A 121 -43.62 1.07 -9.17
CA ARG A 121 -44.65 0.36 -9.94
C ARG A 121 -45.92 1.21 -10.11
#